data_AF-A0A520RHW4-F1
#
_entry.id   AF-A0A520RHW4-F1
#
_cell.length_a   1.000
_cell.length_b   1.000
_cell.length_c   1.000
_cell.angle_alpha   90.00
_cell.angle_beta   90.00
_cell.angle_gamma   90.00
#
_symmetry.space_group_name_H-M   'P 1'
#
loop_
_entity.id
_entity.type
_entity.pdbx_description
1 polymer ?
#
loop_
_entity_poly.entity_id
_entity_poly.type
_entity_poly.pdbx_seq_one_letter_code
_entity_poly.pdbx_strand_id
1 'polypeptide(L)'
;MSQEYTPQTLELELQAEWAESGRFAVQPDEARDKFYCLAMFPYPSGKLHMGHVRNYTIADVIARYQRMQGKNVLQPMGWDAFGLPAENAAIANKVAPAAWTRENIDHMRAQLQRLGYAYDWEREIATCDPQYYQWEQWFFTQLYERGLVYKKMATVNWDPVDQTVLANEQVIDGRGWRSGAVVERREIPQWFIRITAYAEELLEGLDTLDGWPEAVRT
;
A
#
# COMPACT_ATOMS: atom_id res chain seq x y z
N MET A 1 -31.21 -13.86 23.68
CA MET A 1 -30.34 -12.68 23.56
C MET A 1 -30.14 -12.10 24.95
N SER A 2 -28.88 -11.87 25.35
CA SER A 2 -28.58 -11.07 26.55
C SER A 2 -29.17 -9.66 26.39
N GLN A 3 -29.65 -9.04 27.47
CA GLN A 3 -30.16 -7.66 27.44
C GLN A 3 -29.03 -6.62 27.37
N GLU A 4 -27.79 -7.01 27.69
CA GLU A 4 -26.63 -6.12 27.72
C GLU A 4 -25.73 -6.35 26.49
N TYR A 5 -25.31 -5.26 25.85
CA TYR A 5 -24.39 -5.30 24.71
C TYR A 5 -22.94 -5.36 25.19
N THR A 6 -22.28 -6.51 24.96
CA THR A 6 -20.90 -6.77 25.37
C THR A 6 -20.00 -6.96 24.13
N PRO A 7 -19.41 -5.88 23.58
CA PRO A 7 -18.61 -5.96 22.35
C PRO A 7 -17.40 -6.88 22.46
N GLN A 8 -16.77 -6.97 23.65
CA GLN A 8 -15.56 -7.76 23.85
C GLN A 8 -15.77 -9.25 23.54
N THR A 9 -16.97 -9.76 23.80
CA THR A 9 -17.33 -11.16 23.51
C THR A 9 -17.92 -11.28 22.11
N LEU A 10 -18.94 -10.46 21.80
CA LEU A 10 -19.69 -10.56 20.55
C LEU A 10 -18.82 -10.34 19.30
N GLU A 11 -17.91 -9.36 19.33
CA GLU A 11 -17.04 -9.08 18.19
C GLU A 11 -16.09 -10.24 17.91
N LEU A 12 -15.51 -10.84 18.95
CA LEU A 12 -14.59 -11.97 18.80
C LEU A 12 -15.30 -13.23 18.28
N GLU A 13 -16.51 -13.50 18.76
CA GLU A 13 -17.33 -14.63 18.29
C GLU A 13 -17.67 -14.49 16.80
N LEU A 14 -18.17 -13.32 16.37
CA LEU A 14 -18.52 -13.05 14.97
C LEU A 14 -17.30 -13.07 14.05
N GLN A 15 -16.17 -12.50 14.49
CA GLN A 15 -14.93 -12.50 13.73
C GLN A 15 -14.40 -13.93 13.54
N ALA A 16 -14.48 -14.77 14.58
CA ALA A 16 -14.09 -16.18 14.49
C ALA A 16 -14.99 -16.94 13.51
N GLU A 17 -16.31 -16.75 13.56
CA GLU A 17 -17.26 -17.35 12.61
C GLU A 17 -16.94 -16.95 11.16
N TRP A 18 -16.67 -15.67 10.91
CA TRP A 18 -16.33 -15.18 9.58
C TRP A 18 -15.00 -15.74 9.07
N ALA A 19 -14.01 -15.88 9.95
CA ALA A 19 -12.72 -16.46 9.60
C ALA A 19 -12.84 -17.97 9.29
N GLU A 20 -13.52 -18.74 10.14
CA GLU A 20 -13.71 -20.19 9.97
C GLU A 20 -14.48 -20.52 8.68
N SER A 21 -15.49 -19.71 8.35
CA SER A 21 -16.28 -19.90 7.13
C SER A 21 -15.62 -19.33 5.87
N GLY A 22 -14.47 -18.66 5.98
CA GLY A 22 -13.87 -17.92 4.85
C GLY A 22 -14.83 -16.87 4.28
N ARG A 23 -15.65 -16.23 5.13
CA ARG A 23 -16.83 -15.44 4.73
C ARG A 23 -16.56 -14.38 3.66
N PHE A 24 -15.35 -13.82 3.68
CA PHE A 24 -14.91 -12.73 2.81
C PHE A 24 -13.93 -13.18 1.73
N ALA A 25 -13.43 -14.42 1.77
CA ALA A 25 -12.65 -14.99 0.68
C ALA A 25 -13.48 -15.00 -0.60
N VAL A 26 -12.84 -14.63 -1.71
CA VAL A 26 -13.55 -14.47 -2.98
C VAL A 26 -12.83 -15.17 -4.13
N GLN A 27 -13.60 -15.91 -4.91
CA GLN A 27 -13.17 -16.48 -6.18
C GLN A 27 -13.86 -15.74 -7.34
N PRO A 28 -13.25 -15.73 -8.52
CA PRO A 28 -13.94 -15.27 -9.73
C PRO A 28 -15.27 -16.02 -9.90
N ASP A 29 -16.34 -15.27 -10.11
CA ASP A 29 -17.69 -15.78 -10.29
C ASP A 29 -18.34 -14.95 -11.40
N GLU A 30 -18.57 -15.57 -12.56
CA GLU A 30 -19.15 -14.92 -13.73
C GLU A 30 -20.66 -14.70 -13.60
N ALA A 31 -21.33 -15.36 -12.65
CA ALA A 31 -22.77 -15.21 -12.44
C ALA A 31 -23.14 -13.93 -11.65
N ARG A 32 -22.13 -13.23 -11.09
CA ARG A 32 -22.32 -12.06 -10.23
C ARG A 32 -21.50 -10.89 -10.73
N ASP A 33 -22.06 -9.69 -10.66
CA ASP A 33 -21.32 -8.47 -10.96
C ASP A 33 -20.12 -8.33 -10.02
N LYS A 34 -18.92 -8.22 -10.59
CA LYS A 34 -17.70 -8.01 -9.81
C LYS A 34 -17.65 -6.59 -9.21
N PHE A 35 -17.04 -6.47 -8.04
CA PHE A 35 -16.70 -5.18 -7.46
C PHE A 35 -15.34 -5.27 -6.74
N TYR A 36 -14.40 -4.42 -7.11
CA TYR A 36 -13.10 -4.34 -6.45
C TYR A 36 -13.05 -3.07 -5.60
N CYS A 37 -13.07 -3.23 -4.28
CA CYS A 37 -12.93 -2.15 -3.31
C CYS A 37 -11.51 -2.16 -2.72
N LEU A 38 -10.71 -1.15 -3.02
CA LEU A 38 -9.32 -1.06 -2.56
C LEU A 38 -9.11 0.20 -1.72
N ALA A 39 -8.55 0.04 -0.53
CA ALA A 39 -7.89 1.11 0.19
C ALA A 39 -6.37 1.01 -0.03
N MET A 40 -5.68 2.15 -0.08
CA MET A 40 -4.21 2.16 -0.11
C MET A 40 -3.66 1.37 1.09
N PHE A 41 -2.90 0.31 0.82
CA PHE A 41 -2.29 -0.56 1.83
C PHE A 41 -1.21 0.16 2.67
N PRO A 42 -1.00 -0.23 3.94
CA PRO A 42 -0.12 0.50 4.85
C PRO A 42 1.35 0.14 4.70
N TYR A 43 2.22 1.09 5.05
CA TYR A 43 3.57 0.79 5.51
C TYR A 43 3.52 0.07 6.87
N PRO A 44 4.24 -1.05 7.08
CA PRO A 44 4.30 -1.76 8.35
C PRO A 44 5.26 -1.06 9.33
N SER A 45 4.92 0.17 9.71
CA SER A 45 5.77 1.08 10.49
C SER A 45 5.65 0.87 12.02
N GLY A 46 4.76 -0.02 12.47
CA GLY A 46 4.61 -0.38 13.88
C GLY A 46 3.16 -0.71 14.24
N LYS A 47 2.34 0.33 14.44
CA LYS A 47 0.94 0.19 14.89
C LYS A 47 0.00 0.96 13.99
N LEU A 48 -1.25 0.52 13.92
CA LEU A 48 -2.30 1.33 13.31
C LEU A 48 -2.48 2.65 14.06
N HIS A 49 -2.69 3.74 13.32
CA HIS A 49 -3.10 5.04 13.84
C HIS A 49 -4.50 5.39 13.32
N MET A 50 -5.14 6.44 13.83
CA MET A 50 -6.52 6.80 13.46
C MET A 50 -6.72 7.09 11.97
N GLY A 51 -5.68 7.56 11.25
CA GLY A 51 -5.72 7.64 9.79
C GLY A 51 -5.99 6.30 9.10
N HIS A 52 -5.36 5.21 9.55
CA HIS A 52 -5.63 3.86 9.04
C HIS A 52 -7.07 3.43 9.35
N VAL A 53 -7.52 3.62 10.59
CA VAL A 53 -8.88 3.25 10.99
C VAL A 53 -9.91 3.98 10.12
N ARG A 54 -9.74 5.28 9.90
CA ARG A 54 -10.61 6.08 9.03
C ARG A 54 -10.62 5.54 7.60
N ASN A 55 -9.44 5.36 6.99
CA ASN A 55 -9.30 4.93 5.60
C ASN A 55 -9.96 3.57 5.36
N TYR A 56 -9.65 2.60 6.22
CA TYR A 56 -10.11 1.22 6.07
C TYR A 56 -11.58 1.03 6.44
N THR A 57 -12.10 1.79 7.42
CA THR A 57 -13.54 1.77 7.72
C THR A 57 -14.38 2.27 6.55
N ILE A 58 -13.93 3.32 5.85
CA ILE A 58 -14.65 3.84 4.68
C ILE A 58 -14.73 2.77 3.58
N ALA A 59 -13.61 2.13 3.26
CA ALA A 59 -13.58 1.04 2.28
C ALA A 59 -14.46 -0.14 2.73
N ASP A 60 -14.40 -0.52 4.00
CA ASP A 60 -15.16 -1.66 4.53
C ASP A 60 -16.67 -1.44 4.47
N VAL A 61 -17.15 -0.23 4.78
CA VAL A 61 -18.57 0.12 4.63
C VAL A 61 -19.00 -0.02 3.17
N ILE A 62 -18.19 0.47 2.22
CA ILE A 62 -18.47 0.35 0.78
C ILE A 62 -18.51 -1.13 0.35
N ALA A 63 -17.51 -1.92 0.75
CA ALA A 63 -17.44 -3.33 0.37
C ALA A 63 -18.61 -4.14 0.94
N ARG A 64 -18.97 -3.93 2.20
CA ARG A 64 -20.13 -4.59 2.83
C ARG A 64 -21.42 -4.19 2.16
N TYR A 65 -21.60 -2.90 1.86
CA TYR A 65 -22.76 -2.40 1.11
C TYR A 65 -22.87 -3.09 -0.26
N GLN A 66 -21.81 -3.09 -1.07
CA GLN A 66 -21.84 -3.71 -2.40
C GLN A 66 -22.08 -5.23 -2.33
N ARG A 67 -21.56 -5.91 -1.31
CA ARG A 67 -21.81 -7.33 -1.08
C ARG A 67 -23.28 -7.60 -0.76
N MET A 68 -23.91 -6.73 0.04
CA MET A 68 -25.35 -6.79 0.34
C MET A 68 -26.23 -6.49 -0.88
N GLN A 69 -25.72 -5.73 -1.86
CA GLN A 69 -26.36 -5.55 -3.17
C GLN A 69 -26.18 -6.77 -4.11
N GLY A 70 -25.59 -7.87 -3.64
CA GLY A 70 -25.42 -9.11 -4.40
C GLY A 70 -24.12 -9.21 -5.19
N LYS A 71 -23.27 -8.18 -5.21
CA LYS A 71 -22.03 -8.17 -6.00
C LYS A 71 -20.96 -9.10 -5.44
N ASN A 72 -20.12 -9.63 -6.33
CA ASN A 72 -18.93 -10.39 -5.97
C ASN A 72 -17.79 -9.44 -5.59
N VAL A 73 -17.65 -9.16 -4.29
CA VAL A 73 -16.75 -8.12 -3.80
C VAL A 73 -15.38 -8.68 -3.40
N LEU A 74 -14.34 -8.18 -4.06
CA LEU A 74 -12.95 -8.30 -3.63
C LEU A 74 -12.55 -7.05 -2.85
N GLN A 75 -12.20 -7.23 -1.57
CA GLN A 75 -11.53 -6.23 -0.74
C GLN A 75 -10.25 -6.88 -0.18
N PRO A 76 -9.07 -6.65 -0.79
CA PRO A 76 -7.82 -7.23 -0.35
C PRO A 76 -7.10 -6.31 0.63
N MET A 77 -6.06 -6.85 1.27
CA MET A 77 -5.09 -6.10 2.06
C MET A 77 -3.69 -6.62 1.79
N GLY A 78 -2.68 -5.80 2.03
CA GLY A 78 -1.28 -6.19 1.95
C GLY A 78 -0.40 -5.20 2.70
N TRP A 79 0.91 -5.25 2.45
CA TRP A 79 1.89 -4.44 3.17
C TRP A 79 2.90 -3.85 2.21
N ASP A 80 2.99 -2.51 2.19
CA ASP A 80 4.06 -1.81 1.48
C ASP A 80 5.33 -1.84 2.35
N ALA A 81 6.11 -2.90 2.19
CA ALA A 81 7.04 -3.41 3.19
C ALA A 81 8.53 -3.14 2.87
N PHE A 82 8.82 -2.32 1.85
CA PHE A 82 10.17 -1.83 1.55
C PHE A 82 10.32 -0.33 1.87
N GLY A 83 11.55 0.16 1.73
CA GLY A 83 11.86 1.58 1.75
C GLY A 83 12.24 2.12 3.12
N LEU A 84 12.57 3.42 3.11
CA LEU A 84 13.10 4.13 4.27
C LEU A 84 12.26 3.94 5.55
N PRO A 85 10.90 3.94 5.54
CA PRO A 85 10.10 3.78 6.75
C PRO A 85 10.52 2.61 7.62
N ALA A 86 10.58 1.41 7.03
CA ALA A 86 10.96 0.17 7.69
C ALA A 86 12.45 0.14 8.05
N GLU A 87 13.32 0.58 7.14
CA GLU A 87 14.77 0.61 7.37
C GLU A 87 15.17 1.51 8.54
N ASN A 88 14.73 2.78 8.55
CA ASN A 88 15.11 3.71 9.62
C ASN A 88 14.54 3.27 10.98
N ALA A 89 13.34 2.68 11.01
CA ALA A 89 12.76 2.16 12.24
C ALA A 89 13.55 0.97 12.78
N ALA A 90 13.99 0.07 11.90
CA ALA A 90 14.83 -1.06 12.27
C ALA A 90 16.22 -0.62 12.76
N ILE A 91 16.84 0.36 12.10
CA ILE A 91 18.11 0.97 12.52
C ILE A 91 17.97 1.59 13.92
N ALA A 92 16.93 2.39 14.15
CA ALA A 92 16.69 3.04 15.45
C ALA A 92 16.52 2.03 16.60
N ASN A 93 15.90 0.89 16.32
CA ASN A 93 15.67 -0.20 17.28
C ASN A 93 16.79 -1.26 17.30
N LYS A 94 17.84 -1.10 16.48
CA LYS A 94 18.99 -2.02 16.36
C LYS A 94 18.59 -3.47 16.04
N VAL A 95 17.59 -3.63 15.17
CA VAL A 95 17.09 -4.92 14.70
C VAL A 95 17.22 -5.02 13.18
N ALA A 96 17.20 -6.25 12.66
CA ALA A 96 17.20 -6.45 11.20
C ALA A 96 15.88 -5.93 10.59
N PRO A 97 15.93 -5.14 9.49
CA PRO A 97 14.71 -4.61 8.85
C PRO A 97 13.69 -5.67 8.48
N ALA A 98 14.14 -6.85 8.04
CA ALA A 98 13.25 -7.97 7.73
C ALA A 98 12.46 -8.44 8.96
N ALA A 99 13.13 -8.69 10.09
CA ALA A 99 12.48 -9.16 11.31
C ALA A 99 11.50 -8.10 11.86
N TRP A 100 11.93 -6.84 11.90
CA TRP A 100 11.10 -5.71 12.32
C TRP A 100 9.83 -5.56 11.47
N THR A 101 9.99 -5.66 10.16
CA THR A 101 8.88 -5.56 9.20
C THR A 101 7.86 -6.67 9.42
N ARG A 102 8.31 -7.92 9.63
CA ARG A 102 7.41 -9.04 9.89
C ARG A 102 6.65 -8.92 11.20
N GLU A 103 7.33 -8.54 12.27
CA GLU A 103 6.69 -8.33 13.56
C GLU A 103 5.59 -7.25 13.48
N ASN A 104 5.87 -6.15 12.77
CA ASN A 104 4.89 -5.09 12.55
C ASN A 104 3.73 -5.53 11.66
N ILE A 105 4.00 -6.30 10.61
CA ILE A 105 2.96 -6.91 9.76
C ILE A 105 2.01 -7.75 10.63
N ASP A 106 2.55 -8.67 11.43
CA ASP A 106 1.75 -9.57 12.27
C ASP A 106 0.93 -8.77 13.30
N HIS A 107 1.55 -7.76 13.92
CA HIS A 107 0.87 -6.89 14.88
C HIS A 107 -0.28 -6.09 14.24
N MET A 108 -0.01 -5.43 13.10
CA MET A 108 -1.01 -4.64 12.39
C MET A 108 -2.11 -5.52 11.80
N ARG A 109 -1.79 -6.73 11.32
CA ARG A 109 -2.77 -7.73 10.86
C ARG A 109 -3.76 -8.04 11.97
N ALA A 110 -3.26 -8.36 13.17
CA ALA A 110 -4.10 -8.63 14.33
C ALA A 110 -5.00 -7.44 14.70
N GLN A 111 -4.48 -6.20 14.61
CA GLN A 111 -5.30 -5.01 14.83
C GLN A 111 -6.41 -4.83 13.77
N LEU A 112 -6.10 -5.06 12.49
CA LEU A 112 -7.08 -5.00 11.41
C LEU A 112 -8.17 -6.09 11.54
N GLN A 113 -7.78 -7.30 11.89
CA GLN A 113 -8.71 -8.40 12.16
C GLN A 113 -9.61 -8.09 13.36
N ARG A 114 -9.04 -7.51 14.44
CA ARG A 114 -9.81 -7.12 15.63
C ARG A 114 -10.84 -6.02 15.36
N LEU A 115 -10.59 -5.16 14.37
CA LEU A 115 -11.53 -4.15 13.86
C LEU A 115 -12.64 -4.76 12.97
N GLY A 116 -12.51 -6.03 12.57
CA GLY A 116 -13.55 -6.76 11.85
C GLY A 116 -13.72 -6.37 10.39
N TYR A 117 -12.68 -5.85 9.72
CA TYR A 117 -12.75 -5.53 8.30
C TYR A 117 -12.90 -6.79 7.44
N ALA A 118 -13.73 -6.70 6.40
CA ALA A 118 -14.12 -7.75 5.47
C ALA A 118 -13.05 -8.03 4.40
N TYR A 119 -11.79 -8.17 4.82
CA TYR A 119 -10.68 -8.47 3.90
C TYR A 119 -10.67 -9.94 3.47
N ASP A 120 -10.31 -10.16 2.21
CA ASP A 120 -9.87 -11.46 1.71
C ASP A 120 -8.39 -11.67 2.08
N TRP A 121 -8.14 -12.31 3.23
CA TRP A 121 -6.80 -12.59 3.73
C TRP A 121 -6.06 -13.70 2.92
N GLU A 122 -6.74 -14.46 2.06
CA GLU A 122 -6.07 -15.41 1.17
C GLU A 122 -5.26 -14.71 0.08
N ARG A 123 -5.53 -13.42 -0.14
CA ARG A 123 -4.86 -12.56 -1.12
C ARG A 123 -3.87 -11.58 -0.49
N GLU A 124 -3.49 -11.83 0.77
CA GLU A 124 -2.50 -11.02 1.46
C GLU A 124 -1.14 -11.07 0.77
N ILE A 125 -0.52 -9.90 0.58
CA ILE A 125 0.82 -9.76 0.02
C ILE A 125 1.69 -8.89 0.92
N ALA A 126 3.01 -9.12 0.90
CA ALA A 126 3.99 -8.16 1.40
C ALA A 126 5.00 -7.86 0.29
N THR A 127 5.24 -6.58 -0.02
CA THR A 127 6.10 -6.20 -1.15
C THR A 127 7.56 -6.63 -0.98
N CYS A 128 7.98 -6.89 0.26
CA CYS A 128 9.32 -7.41 0.57
C CYS A 128 9.50 -8.91 0.33
N ASP A 129 8.45 -9.63 -0.08
CA ASP A 129 8.51 -11.06 -0.38
C ASP A 129 9.14 -11.30 -1.76
N PRO A 130 10.10 -12.24 -1.90
CA PRO A 130 10.65 -12.60 -3.21
C PRO A 130 9.58 -13.03 -4.22
N GLN A 131 8.52 -13.67 -3.73
CA GLN A 131 7.39 -14.09 -4.56
C GLN A 131 6.63 -12.91 -5.18
N TYR A 132 6.69 -11.73 -4.53
CA TYR A 132 6.13 -10.48 -5.03
C TYR A 132 7.15 -9.72 -5.88
N TYR A 133 8.31 -9.35 -5.32
CA TYR A 133 9.23 -8.43 -6.01
C TYR A 133 9.94 -9.05 -7.22
N GLN A 134 9.94 -10.37 -7.38
CA GLN A 134 10.44 -10.99 -8.62
C GLN A 134 9.72 -10.45 -9.87
N TRP A 135 8.45 -10.06 -9.73
CA TRP A 135 7.65 -9.55 -10.84
C TRP A 135 8.01 -8.12 -11.21
N GLU A 136 8.34 -7.25 -10.25
CA GLU A 136 8.86 -5.90 -10.55
C GLU A 136 10.28 -5.97 -11.12
N GLN A 137 11.13 -6.91 -10.65
CA GLN A 137 12.46 -7.13 -11.24
C GLN A 137 12.34 -7.59 -12.69
N TRP A 138 11.47 -8.56 -12.97
CA TRP A 138 11.17 -9.01 -14.31
C TRP A 138 10.59 -7.88 -15.16
N PHE A 139 9.60 -7.12 -14.66
CA PHE A 139 9.00 -6.03 -15.41
C PHE A 139 10.02 -4.91 -15.72
N PHE A 140 10.92 -4.63 -14.79
CA PHE A 140 12.02 -3.69 -15.01
C PHE A 140 12.94 -4.14 -16.14
N THR A 141 13.30 -5.43 -16.23
CA THR A 141 14.13 -5.93 -17.35
C THR A 141 13.39 -5.84 -18.67
N GLN A 142 12.08 -6.10 -18.67
CA GLN A 142 11.23 -5.96 -19.85
C GLN A 142 11.13 -4.51 -20.35
N LEU A 143 11.07 -3.52 -19.45
CA LEU A 143 11.10 -2.11 -19.81
C LEU A 143 12.49 -1.67 -20.29
N TYR A 144 13.55 -2.21 -19.69
CA TYR A 144 14.94 -1.94 -20.09
C TYR A 144 15.22 -2.42 -21.51
N GLU A 145 14.83 -3.65 -21.84
CA GLU A 145 14.96 -4.22 -23.20
C GLU A 145 14.23 -3.39 -24.26
N ARG A 146 13.12 -2.74 -23.88
CA ARG A 146 12.31 -1.86 -24.74
C ARG A 146 12.80 -0.41 -24.76
N GLY A 147 13.89 -0.07 -24.07
CA GLY A 147 14.43 1.28 -23.99
C GLY A 147 13.59 2.26 -23.16
N LEU A 148 12.61 1.75 -22.41
CA LEU A 148 11.76 2.53 -21.50
C LEU A 148 12.41 2.69 -20.11
N VAL A 149 13.36 1.83 -19.76
CA VAL A 149 14.27 2.04 -18.64
C VAL A 149 15.67 2.32 -19.17
N TYR A 150 16.35 3.32 -18.61
CA TYR A 150 17.69 3.69 -19.02
C TYR A 150 18.51 4.24 -17.86
N LYS A 151 19.84 4.20 -18.00
CA LYS A 151 20.79 4.75 -17.03
C LYS A 151 21.37 6.05 -17.56
N LYS A 152 21.37 7.10 -16.73
CA LYS A 152 21.89 8.43 -17.10
C LYS A 152 22.54 9.09 -15.87
N MET A 153 23.57 9.91 -16.11
CA MET A 153 24.08 10.82 -15.08
C MET A 153 23.04 11.90 -14.81
N ALA A 154 22.62 12.01 -13.56
CA ALA A 154 21.65 13.00 -13.15
C ALA A 154 22.12 13.73 -11.90
N THR A 155 21.85 15.03 -11.86
CA THR A 155 21.91 15.80 -10.63
C THR A 155 20.71 15.40 -9.78
N VAL A 156 20.94 14.63 -8.73
CA VAL A 156 19.91 14.13 -7.83
C VAL A 156 19.78 15.01 -6.59
N ASN A 157 18.63 14.91 -5.93
CA ASN A 157 18.45 15.35 -4.56
C ASN A 157 19.07 14.28 -3.64
N TRP A 158 20.09 14.65 -2.88
CA TRP A 158 20.75 13.77 -1.92
C TRP A 158 20.41 14.19 -0.50
N ASP A 159 19.90 13.25 0.30
CA ASP A 159 19.68 13.46 1.72
C ASP A 159 20.95 13.06 2.51
N PRO A 160 21.65 14.01 3.16
CA PRO A 160 22.88 13.70 3.89
C PRO A 160 22.63 12.97 5.22
N VAL A 161 21.40 12.93 5.72
CA VAL A 161 21.05 12.18 6.95
C VAL A 161 20.65 10.76 6.59
N ASP A 162 19.72 10.60 5.64
CA ASP A 162 19.27 9.28 5.19
C ASP A 162 20.29 8.59 4.25
N GLN A 163 21.34 9.32 3.81
CA GLN A 163 22.40 8.84 2.91
C GLN A 163 21.85 8.15 1.66
N THR A 164 20.84 8.78 1.06
CA THR A 164 20.11 8.24 -0.09
C THR A 164 19.67 9.31 -1.06
N VAL A 165 19.27 8.87 -2.25
CA VAL A 165 18.68 9.71 -3.28
C VAL A 165 17.19 9.90 -2.99
N LEU A 166 16.71 11.13 -3.12
CA LEU A 166 15.30 11.47 -3.05
C LEU A 166 14.76 11.82 -4.44
N ALA A 167 13.55 11.36 -4.75
CA ALA A 167 12.78 11.89 -5.88
C ALA A 167 12.38 13.35 -5.63
N ASN A 168 11.95 14.09 -6.65
CA ASN A 168 11.54 15.49 -6.47
C ASN A 168 10.35 15.61 -5.51
N GLU A 169 9.43 14.64 -5.57
CA GLU A 169 8.23 14.53 -4.76
C GLU A 169 8.53 14.24 -3.28
N GLN A 170 9.77 13.82 -2.98
CA GLN A 170 10.27 13.55 -1.64
C GLN A 170 11.07 14.72 -1.05
N VAL A 171 11.13 15.86 -1.75
CA VAL A 171 11.76 17.10 -1.29
C VAL A 171 10.70 18.15 -1.03
N ILE A 172 10.50 18.52 0.24
CA ILE A 172 9.51 19.49 0.68
C ILE A 172 10.26 20.73 1.17
N ASP A 173 10.04 21.88 0.54
CA ASP A 173 10.71 23.15 0.85
C ASP A 173 12.25 23.04 0.89
N GLY A 174 12.82 22.27 -0.05
CA GLY A 174 14.26 22.05 -0.17
C GLY A 174 14.84 21.09 0.88
N ARG A 175 13.99 20.39 1.63
CA ARG A 175 14.38 19.44 2.69
C ARG A 175 13.86 18.04 2.41
N GLY A 176 14.58 17.03 2.89
CA GLY A 176 14.10 15.65 2.82
C GLY A 176 12.80 15.51 3.60
N TRP A 177 11.77 14.93 2.97
CA TRP A 177 10.42 14.81 3.53
C TRP A 177 10.35 14.16 4.92
N ARG A 178 11.35 13.33 5.25
CA ARG A 178 11.43 12.62 6.53
C ARG A 178 12.53 13.12 7.46
N SER A 179 13.75 13.28 6.95
CA SER A 179 14.88 13.73 7.76
C SER A 179 14.76 15.20 8.17
N GLY A 180 14.05 16.02 7.37
CA GLY A 180 14.05 17.48 7.48
C GLY A 180 15.40 18.11 7.12
N ALA A 181 16.40 17.34 6.69
CA ALA A 181 17.73 17.81 6.35
C ALA A 181 17.70 18.62 5.06
N VAL A 182 18.58 19.62 4.94
CA VAL A 182 18.75 20.37 3.69
C VAL A 182 19.31 19.42 2.64
N VAL A 183 18.64 19.34 1.50
CA VAL A 183 19.02 18.45 0.40
C VAL A 183 20.24 19.00 -0.34
N GLU A 184 21.20 18.13 -0.61
CA GLU A 184 22.37 18.42 -1.44
C GLU A 184 22.12 18.05 -2.91
N ARG A 185 22.81 18.72 -3.84
CA ARG A 185 22.84 18.31 -5.25
C ARG A 185 24.08 17.47 -5.51
N ARG A 186 23.91 16.25 -6.00
CA ARG A 186 25.02 15.36 -6.38
C ARG A 186 24.82 14.82 -7.79
N GLU A 187 25.90 14.69 -8.56
CA GLU A 187 25.86 13.98 -9.83
C GLU A 187 26.23 12.52 -9.63
N ILE A 188 25.28 11.63 -9.90
CA ILE A 188 25.48 10.19 -9.82
C ILE A 188 24.72 9.48 -10.94
N PRO A 189 25.18 8.29 -11.37
CA PRO A 189 24.44 7.51 -12.35
C PRO A 189 23.20 6.89 -11.70
N GLN A 190 22.02 7.14 -12.27
CA GLN A 190 20.73 6.65 -11.78
C GLN A 190 19.96 5.93 -12.88
N TRP A 191 19.03 5.08 -12.44
CA TRP A 191 18.03 4.46 -13.31
C TRP A 191 16.81 5.37 -13.43
N PHE A 192 16.27 5.48 -14.65
CA PHE A 192 15.07 6.24 -14.94
C PHE A 192 14.09 5.38 -15.73
N ILE A 193 12.81 5.50 -15.41
CA ILE A 193 11.71 5.07 -16.28
C ILE A 193 11.35 6.27 -17.15
N ARG A 194 11.22 6.07 -18.47
CA ARG A 194 10.87 7.09 -19.46
C ARG A 194 9.36 7.39 -19.43
N ILE A 195 8.87 7.82 -18.27
CA ILE A 195 7.46 8.21 -18.08
C ILE A 195 7.02 9.32 -19.05
N THR A 196 7.96 10.19 -19.46
CA THR A 196 7.70 11.25 -20.43
C THR A 196 7.32 10.75 -21.83
N ALA A 197 7.62 9.49 -22.17
CA ALA A 197 7.11 8.87 -23.41
C ALA A 197 5.59 8.66 -23.37
N TYR A 198 4.99 8.70 -22.18
CA TYR A 198 3.56 8.54 -21.91
C TYR A 198 2.92 9.82 -21.35
N ALA A 199 3.62 10.95 -21.37
CA ALA A 199 3.12 12.19 -20.76
C ALA A 199 1.79 12.66 -21.38
N GLU A 200 1.67 12.60 -22.71
CA GLU A 200 0.44 12.99 -23.40
C GLU A 200 -0.72 12.04 -23.06
N GLU A 201 -0.48 10.72 -23.14
CA GLU A 201 -1.49 9.71 -22.80
C GLU A 201 -1.97 9.82 -21.35
N LEU A 202 -1.05 10.07 -20.40
CA LEU A 202 -1.37 10.27 -19.00
C LEU A 202 -2.19 11.55 -18.77
N LEU A 203 -1.90 12.62 -19.54
CA LEU A 203 -2.61 13.89 -19.45
C LEU A 203 -4.01 13.80 -20.05
N GLU A 204 -4.13 13.32 -21.30
CA GLU A 204 -5.40 13.12 -22.00
C GLU A 204 -6.29 12.10 -21.26
N GLY A 205 -5.68 11.08 -20.63
CA GLY A 205 -6.40 10.08 -19.86
C GLY A 205 -7.22 10.67 -18.70
N LEU A 206 -6.83 11.83 -18.15
CA LEU A 206 -7.54 12.51 -17.06
C LEU A 206 -8.97 12.89 -17.44
N ASP A 207 -9.21 13.20 -18.72
CA ASP A 207 -10.52 13.60 -19.23
C ASP A 207 -11.56 12.46 -19.15
N THR A 208 -11.09 11.21 -19.08
CA THR A 208 -11.96 10.02 -19.00
C THR A 208 -12.25 9.56 -17.57
N LEU A 209 -11.62 10.18 -16.57
CA LEU A 209 -11.72 9.79 -15.16
C LEU A 209 -12.87 10.51 -14.44
N ASP A 210 -14.11 10.35 -14.93
CA ASP A 210 -15.31 11.00 -14.38
C ASP A 210 -15.57 10.70 -12.89
N GLY A 211 -15.07 9.56 -12.39
CA GLY A 211 -15.18 9.16 -10.99
C GLY A 211 -14.12 9.76 -10.06
N TRP A 212 -13.15 10.53 -10.59
CA TRP A 212 -12.07 11.11 -9.80
C TRP A 212 -12.40 12.53 -9.34
N PRO A 213 -12.02 12.91 -8.11
CA PRO A 213 -12.20 14.29 -7.65
C PRO A 213 -11.36 15.26 -8.49
N GLU A 214 -11.93 16.43 -8.78
CA GLU A 214 -11.26 17.47 -9.57
C GLU A 214 -9.91 17.87 -9.00
N ALA A 215 -9.83 18.06 -7.67
CA ALA A 215 -8.60 18.42 -6.97
C ALA A 215 -7.48 17.38 -7.06
N VAL A 216 -7.74 16.18 -7.60
CA VAL A 216 -6.71 15.17 -7.88
C VAL A 216 -6.27 15.23 -9.35
N ARG A 217 -7.15 15.69 -10.26
CA ARG A 217 -6.86 15.81 -11.69
C ARG A 217 -6.12 17.11 -12.04
N THR A 218 -6.34 18.17 -11.27
CA THR A 218 -5.80 19.53 -11.49
C THR A 218 -4.76 19.92 -10.45
#